data_AF-A0A519SA51-F1
#
_entry.id   AF-A0A519SA51-F1
#
_cell.length_a   1.000
_cell.length_b   1.000
_cell.length_c   1.000
_cell.angle_alpha   90.00
_cell.angle_beta   90.00
_cell.angle_gamma   90.00
#
_symmetry.space_group_name_H-M   'P 1'
#
loop_
_entity.id
_entity.type
_entity.pdbx_description
1 polymer ?
#
loop_
_entity_poly.entity_id
_entity_poly.type
_entity_poly.pdbx_seq_one_letter_code
_entity_poly.pdbx_strand_id
1 'polypeptide(L)'
;MDNYKIPCREPFDIEYSGVKVKAESVKVALDLERSKIGITLIIPDFTEEKRKIYTGVAYLILDQALGEYDVETKVGYIDVRSSAPAAVKVHSLSDFPHEFDSAQK
;
A
#
# COMPACT_ATOMS: atom_id res chain seq x y z
N MET A 1 19.14 12.90 17.44
CA MET A 1 18.50 13.09 16.12
C MET A 1 17.29 12.20 16.10
N ASP A 2 16.19 12.73 16.61
CA ASP A 2 14.91 12.06 16.61
C ASP A 2 14.48 11.89 15.16
N ASN A 3 14.37 10.64 14.71
CA ASN A 3 13.86 10.30 13.39
C ASN A 3 12.42 10.83 13.30
N TYR A 4 12.25 12.00 12.70
CA TYR A 4 10.93 12.60 12.48
C TYR A 4 10.18 11.76 11.45
N LYS A 5 9.50 10.72 11.90
CA LYS A 5 8.50 10.02 11.09
C LYS A 5 7.30 10.95 11.00
N ILE A 6 7.02 11.41 9.78
CA ILE A 6 5.83 12.21 9.50
C ILE A 6 4.62 11.43 10.03
N PRO A 7 3.73 12.03 10.83
CA PRO A 7 2.57 11.32 11.36
C PRO A 7 1.76 10.73 10.19
N CYS A 8 1.53 9.41 10.24
CA CYS A 8 0.72 8.69 9.26
C CYS A 8 -0.64 9.37 9.18
N ARG A 9 -1.06 9.70 7.96
CA ARG A 9 -2.35 10.35 7.72
C ARG A 9 -3.46 9.32 7.83
N GLU A 10 -4.65 9.76 8.26
CA GLU A 10 -5.84 8.94 8.10
C GLU A 10 -6.04 8.61 6.61
N PRO A 11 -6.28 7.34 6.24
CA PRO A 11 -6.52 6.97 4.86
C PRO A 11 -7.69 7.75 4.26
N PHE A 12 -7.55 8.23 3.02
CA PHE A 12 -8.61 8.95 2.32
C PHE A 12 -8.77 8.47 0.87
N ASP A 13 -9.94 8.75 0.30
CA ASP A 13 -10.30 8.29 -1.04
C ASP A 13 -9.41 8.92 -2.10
N ILE A 14 -8.95 8.11 -3.06
CA ILE A 14 -8.11 8.56 -4.17
C ILE A 14 -8.97 8.72 -5.43
N GLU A 15 -8.88 9.88 -6.07
CA GLU A 15 -9.32 10.08 -7.45
C GLU A 15 -8.10 10.34 -8.34
N TYR A 16 -7.87 9.46 -9.31
CA TYR A 16 -6.72 9.56 -10.21
C TYR A 16 -7.10 9.11 -11.62
N SER A 17 -6.91 10.00 -12.61
CA SER A 17 -7.24 9.74 -14.02
C SER A 17 -8.65 9.17 -14.24
N GLY A 18 -9.65 9.66 -13.48
CA GLY A 18 -11.05 9.23 -13.57
C GLY A 18 -11.39 7.91 -12.87
N VAL A 19 -10.40 7.26 -12.22
CA VAL A 19 -10.63 6.13 -11.31
C VAL A 19 -10.80 6.66 -9.89
N LYS A 20 -11.82 6.16 -9.18
CA LYS A 20 -12.06 6.46 -7.77
C LYS A 20 -11.82 5.20 -6.96
N VAL A 21 -10.98 5.28 -5.94
CA VAL A 21 -10.68 4.19 -5.01
C VAL A 21 -11.03 4.65 -3.61
N LYS A 22 -11.93 3.90 -2.97
CA LYS A 22 -12.30 4.15 -1.58
C LYS A 22 -11.25 3.59 -0.64
N ALA A 23 -10.75 4.37 0.30
CA ALA A 23 -9.71 3.92 1.23
C ALA A 23 -10.15 2.70 2.05
N GLU A 24 -11.40 2.69 2.52
CA GLU A 24 -12.00 1.57 3.27
C GLU A 24 -12.03 0.24 2.49
N SER A 25 -12.02 0.30 1.16
CA SER A 25 -12.11 -0.88 0.28
C SER A 25 -10.75 -1.50 -0.01
N VAL A 26 -9.67 -0.75 0.23
CA VAL A 26 -8.30 -1.18 -0.06
C VAL A 26 -7.77 -2.03 1.09
N LYS A 27 -7.16 -3.15 0.74
CA LYS A 27 -6.39 -3.95 1.69
C LYS A 27 -4.94 -4.06 1.22
N VAL A 28 -4.06 -4.40 2.15
CA VAL A 28 -2.63 -4.54 1.87
C VAL A 28 -2.12 -5.88 2.35
N ALA A 29 -1.36 -6.57 1.52
CA ALA A 29 -0.58 -7.74 1.91
C ALA A 29 0.91 -7.39 1.93
N LEU A 30 1.60 -7.85 2.98
CA LEU A 30 3.05 -7.75 3.11
C LEU A 30 3.70 -9.06 2.66
N ASP A 31 4.73 -8.96 1.84
CA ASP A 31 5.60 -10.08 1.46
C ASP A 31 6.99 -9.87 2.08
N LEU A 32 7.35 -10.76 3.00
CA LEU A 32 8.59 -10.67 3.79
C LEU A 32 9.70 -11.59 3.27
N GLU A 33 9.51 -12.28 2.15
CA GLU A 33 10.44 -13.29 1.62
C GLU A 33 11.73 -12.69 1.00
N ARG A 34 11.86 -11.36 0.99
CA ARG A 34 12.96 -10.64 0.31
C ARG A 34 13.69 -9.68 1.26
N SER A 35 14.83 -9.15 0.83
CA SER A 35 15.63 -8.18 1.58
C SER A 35 14.91 -6.85 1.87
N LYS A 36 13.84 -6.54 1.12
CA LYS A 36 12.92 -5.44 1.35
C LYS A 36 11.50 -5.97 1.35
N ILE A 37 10.60 -5.29 2.07
CA ILE A 37 9.20 -5.70 2.20
C ILE A 37 8.48 -5.46 0.86
N GLY A 38 7.97 -6.53 0.26
CA GLY A 38 7.07 -6.47 -0.88
C GLY A 38 5.67 -6.05 -0.43
N ILE A 39 4.98 -5.28 -1.26
CA ILE A 39 3.64 -4.80 -0.98
C ILE A 39 2.73 -5.17 -2.13
N THR A 40 1.62 -5.82 -1.82
CA THR A 40 0.51 -5.98 -2.77
C THR A 40 -0.71 -5.23 -2.25
N LEU A 41 -1.23 -4.29 -3.03
CA LEU A 41 -2.52 -3.66 -2.76
C LEU A 41 -3.64 -4.48 -3.38
N ILE A 42 -4.69 -4.72 -2.60
CA ILE A 42 -5.91 -5.38 -3.03
C ILE A 42 -6.96 -4.28 -3.23
N ILE A 43 -7.24 -3.97 -4.49
CA ILE A 43 -8.19 -2.93 -4.90
C ILE A 43 -9.29 -3.63 -5.71
N PRO A 44 -10.53 -3.80 -5.18
CA PRO A 44 -11.55 -4.65 -5.80
C PRO A 44 -11.82 -4.37 -7.29
N ASP A 45 -11.83 -3.10 -7.68
CA ASP A 45 -12.12 -2.65 -9.04
C ASP A 45 -10.89 -2.66 -9.98
N PHE A 46 -9.77 -3.22 -9.54
CA PHE A 46 -8.56 -3.35 -10.35
C PHE A 46 -8.81 -4.21 -11.60
N THR A 47 -8.32 -3.72 -12.74
CA THR A 47 -8.26 -4.49 -13.99
C THR A 47 -6.89 -4.33 -14.66
N GLU A 48 -6.46 -5.36 -15.39
CA GLU A 48 -5.19 -5.36 -16.12
C GLU A 48 -5.10 -4.23 -17.15
N GLU A 49 -6.21 -3.91 -17.82
CA GLU A 49 -6.29 -2.81 -18.80
C GLU A 49 -5.95 -1.44 -18.18
N LYS A 50 -6.24 -1.27 -16.90
CA LYS A 50 -5.97 -0.04 -16.14
C LYS A 50 -4.75 -0.15 -15.24
N ARG A 51 -3.91 -1.18 -15.41
CA ARG A 51 -2.74 -1.47 -14.56
C ARG A 51 -1.89 -0.22 -14.29
N LYS A 52 -1.53 0.54 -15.33
CA LYS A 52 -0.73 1.77 -15.18
C LYS A 52 -1.38 2.81 -14.27
N ILE A 53 -2.70 2.99 -14.36
CA ILE A 53 -3.45 3.94 -13.51
C ILE A 53 -3.45 3.44 -12.07
N TYR A 54 -3.75 2.16 -11.85
CA TYR A 54 -3.76 1.57 -10.51
C TYR A 54 -2.38 1.49 -9.86
N THR A 55 -1.31 1.34 -10.64
CA THR A 55 0.07 1.50 -10.14
C THR A 55 0.30 2.93 -9.64
N GLY A 56 -0.17 3.95 -10.36
CA GLY A 56 -0.12 5.33 -9.88
C GLY A 56 -0.91 5.54 -8.58
N VAL A 57 -2.13 4.99 -8.51
CA VAL A 57 -2.95 5.00 -7.29
C VAL A 57 -2.23 4.30 -6.13
N ALA A 58 -1.56 3.18 -6.38
CA ALA A 58 -0.80 2.45 -5.38
C ALA A 58 0.32 3.32 -4.77
N TYR A 59 1.11 4.02 -5.57
CA TYR A 59 2.12 4.94 -5.05
C TYR A 59 1.50 6.04 -4.19
N LEU A 60 0.40 6.65 -4.62
CA LEU A 60 -0.30 7.67 -3.83
C LEU A 60 -0.79 7.14 -2.48
N ILE A 61 -1.36 5.93 -2.45
CA ILE A 61 -1.81 5.28 -1.21
C ILE A 61 -0.63 5.01 -0.27
N LEU A 62 0.47 4.49 -0.81
CA LEU A 62 1.65 4.15 -0.02
C LEU A 62 2.37 5.38 0.52
N ASP A 63 2.49 6.44 -0.28
CA ASP A 63 3.06 7.72 0.16
C ASP A 63 2.25 8.33 1.30
N GLN A 64 0.92 8.19 1.27
CA GLN A 64 0.06 8.66 2.35
C GLN A 64 0.20 7.84 3.64
N ALA A 65 0.30 6.52 3.49
CA ALA A 65 0.33 5.60 4.62
C ALA A 65 1.71 5.54 5.30
N LEU A 66 2.79 5.48 4.52
CA LEU A 66 4.15 5.28 5.00
C LEU A 66 5.00 6.56 4.96
N GLY A 67 4.67 7.46 4.03
CA GLY A 67 5.55 8.57 3.66
C GLY A 67 6.53 8.18 2.54
N GLU A 68 6.78 9.13 1.65
CA GLU A 68 7.65 8.99 0.47
C GLU A 68 9.01 8.35 0.78
N TYR A 69 9.64 8.73 1.90
CA TYR A 69 10.95 8.18 2.29
C TYR A 69 10.90 6.66 2.54
N ASP A 70 9.90 6.18 3.28
CA ASP A 70 9.78 4.74 3.57
C ASP A 70 9.39 3.96 2.30
N VAL A 71 8.56 4.54 1.44
CA VAL A 71 8.23 3.97 0.13
C VAL A 71 9.49 3.78 -0.73
N GLU A 72 10.31 4.81 -0.89
CA GLU A 72 11.50 4.77 -1.74
C GLU A 72 12.62 3.88 -1.17
N THR A 73 12.80 3.89 0.16
CA THR A 73 13.97 3.25 0.77
C THR A 73 13.70 1.82 1.24
N LYS A 74 12.48 1.50 1.70
CA LYS A 74 12.19 0.25 2.43
C LYS A 74 11.25 -0.69 1.69
N VAL A 75 10.47 -0.20 0.74
CA VAL A 75 9.59 -1.05 -0.09
C VAL A 75 10.41 -1.72 -1.19
N GLY A 76 10.17 -3.02 -1.40
CA GLY A 76 10.87 -3.83 -2.40
C GLY A 76 10.20 -3.80 -3.76
N TYR A 77 8.96 -4.29 -3.81
CA TYR A 77 8.12 -4.25 -5.00
C TYR A 77 6.71 -3.83 -4.62
N ILE A 78 6.00 -3.26 -5.59
CA ILE A 78 4.60 -2.87 -5.45
C ILE A 78 3.81 -3.59 -6.54
N ASP A 79 2.84 -4.40 -6.14
CA ASP A 79 1.87 -5.05 -7.04
C ASP A 79 0.45 -4.61 -6.69
N VAL A 80 -0.47 -4.73 -7.65
CA VAL A 80 -1.88 -4.44 -7.46
C VAL A 80 -2.72 -5.59 -7.99
N ARG A 81 -3.69 -6.03 -7.20
CA ARG A 81 -4.61 -7.11 -7.54
C ARG A 81 -6.04 -6.76 -7.15
N SER A 82 -7.01 -7.42 -7.78
CA SER A 82 -8.43 -7.29 -7.42
C SER A 82 -8.82 -8.15 -6.21
N SER A 83 -8.05 -9.20 -5.94
CA SER A 83 -8.27 -10.10 -4.80
C SER A 83 -6.95 -10.71 -4.33
N ALA A 84 -6.95 -11.17 -3.07
CA ALA A 84 -5.88 -11.98 -2.51
C ALA A 84 -6.37 -13.43 -2.32
N PRO A 85 -5.47 -14.43 -2.45
CA PRO A 85 -5.76 -15.80 -2.03
C PRO A 85 -6.13 -15.86 -0.55
N ALA A 86 -7.02 -16.78 -0.16
CA ALA A 86 -7.50 -16.89 1.23
C ALA A 86 -6.39 -17.15 2.26
N ALA A 87 -5.25 -17.71 1.85
CA ALA A 87 -4.10 -17.97 2.72
C ALA A 87 -3.22 -16.73 2.98
N VAL A 88 -3.40 -15.64 2.21
CA VAL A 88 -2.60 -14.42 2.37
C VAL A 88 -3.20 -13.55 3.46
N LYS A 89 -2.38 -13.18 4.45
CA LYS A 89 -2.77 -12.21 5.47
C LYS A 89 -2.88 -10.83 4.82
N VAL A 90 -4.03 -10.19 5.00
CA VAL A 90 -4.31 -8.84 4.50
C VAL A 90 -4.67 -7.92 5.66
N HIS A 91 -4.30 -6.65 5.51
CA HIS A 91 -4.46 -5.60 6.51
C HIS A 91 -5.31 -4.46 5.94
N SER A 92 -6.01 -3.74 6.82
CA SER A 92 -6.67 -2.49 6.45
C SER A 92 -5.61 -1.40 6.21
N LEU A 93 -5.93 -0.35 5.44
CA LEU A 93 -5.03 0.79 5.30
C LEU A 93 -4.74 1.51 6.62
N SER A 94 -5.67 1.48 7.57
CA SER A 94 -5.49 2.13 8.88
C SER A 94 -4.46 1.40 9.74
N ASP A 95 -4.43 0.07 9.69
CA ASP A 95 -3.49 -0.75 10.46
C ASP A 95 -2.13 -0.91 9.75
N PHE A 96 -2.11 -0.69 8.44
CA PHE A 96 -0.96 -0.97 7.58
C PHE A 96 0.36 -0.30 8.03
N PRO A 97 0.42 0.98 8.45
CA PRO A 97 1.67 1.58 8.88
C PRO A 97 2.29 0.88 10.12
N HIS A 98 1.45 0.45 11.06
CA HIS A 98 1.89 -0.27 12.25
C HIS A 98 2.43 -1.67 11.90
N GLU A 99 1.74 -2.38 11.01
CA GLU A 99 2.16 -3.71 10.55
C GLU A 99 3.45 -3.63 9.74
N PHE A 100 3.60 -2.59 8.91
CA PHE A 100 4.81 -2.34 8.12
C PHE A 100 6.03 -2.04 9.01
N ASP A 101 5.87 -1.22 10.05
CA ASP A 101 6.94 -0.96 11.03
C ASP A 101 7.30 -2.21 11.84
N SER A 102 6.31 -3.00 12.22
CA SER A 102 6.52 -4.24 12.96
C SER A 102 7.29 -5.28 12.13
N ALA A 103 7.10 -5.28 10.81
CA ALA A 103 7.78 -6.18 9.88
C ALA A 103 9.22 -5.79 9.54
N GLN A 104 9.67 -4.59 9.90
CA GLN A 104 11.06 -4.13 9.69
C GLN A 104 12.03 -4.58 10.80
N LYS A 105 11.53 -5.26 11.84
CA LYS A 105 12.31 -5.65 13.03
C LYS A 105 13.08 -6.95 12.85
#